data_AF-A0A530R6J3-F1
#
_entry.id   AF-A0A530R6J3-F1
#
_cell.length_a   1.000
_cell.length_b   1.000
_cell.length_c   1.000
_cell.angle_alpha   90.00
_cell.angle_beta   90.00
_cell.angle_gamma   90.00
#
_symmetry.space_group_name_H-M   'P 1'
#
loop_
_entity.id
_entity.type
_entity.pdbx_description
1 polymer ?
#
loop_
_entity_poly.entity_id
_entity_poly.type
_entity_poly.pdbx_seq_one_letter_code
_entity_poly.pdbx_strand_id
1 'polypeptide(L)'
;MQTKKIVNDGNRTVDEMLEGILAAHPRHLKSAAGSPRSIIARDGPRQGKVFASPPPDPILECAKAASGGAGVLFMYGNYAGDVMNFDMAAEMAAMDDIEARTVLTTDDVASAPRDQRHRRRGVAGNFFIFKAAGAACDRMLSFDECERIARKANDHTFTMGVALSPCSLPQTRRPNFEIGPDEMEIGMGIHGEPGIARGKLKTADEITDEMLDKILDEMAPAHGDKVAVLVNSLGSTPLMELYIMN
;
A
#
# COMPACT_ATOMS: atom_id res chain seq x y z
N MET A 1 -15.56 -23.72 -6.78
CA MET A 1 -14.91 -23.07 -7.95
C MET A 1 -13.46 -23.53 -8.00
N GLN A 2 -12.90 -23.93 -9.14
CA GLN A 2 -11.50 -24.32 -9.23
C GLN A 2 -10.61 -23.07 -9.24
N THR A 3 -9.71 -22.93 -8.28
CA THR A 3 -8.77 -21.80 -8.19
C THR A 3 -7.84 -21.79 -9.40
N LYS A 4 -7.91 -20.73 -10.21
CA LYS A 4 -7.06 -20.54 -11.38
C LYS A 4 -5.89 -19.62 -11.00
N LYS A 5 -4.66 -20.15 -11.02
CA LYS A 5 -3.42 -19.40 -10.79
C LYS A 5 -2.44 -19.72 -11.91
N ILE A 6 -1.87 -18.69 -12.52
CA ILE A 6 -0.76 -18.83 -13.47
C ILE A 6 0.52 -18.70 -12.63
N VAL A 7 0.95 -19.81 -12.05
CA VAL A 7 2.15 -19.90 -11.20
C VAL A 7 2.82 -21.26 -11.42
N ASN A 8 4.14 -21.32 -11.24
CA ASN A 8 4.87 -22.58 -11.18
C ASN A 8 4.75 -23.18 -9.77
N ASP A 9 5.82 -23.03 -8.96
CA ASP A 9 5.82 -23.35 -7.54
C ASP A 9 5.25 -22.17 -6.74
N GLY A 10 4.23 -22.45 -5.92
CA GLY A 10 3.58 -21.46 -5.05
C GLY A 10 4.55 -20.81 -4.05
N ASN A 11 5.63 -21.51 -3.66
CA ASN A 11 6.65 -20.96 -2.76
C ASN A 11 7.63 -20.02 -3.48
N ARG A 12 7.74 -20.13 -4.81
CA ARG A 12 8.63 -19.30 -5.64
C ARG A 12 7.93 -18.15 -6.33
N THR A 13 6.61 -18.00 -6.13
CA THR A 13 5.79 -17.00 -6.84
C THR A 13 6.35 -15.59 -6.68
N VAL A 14 6.84 -15.22 -5.49
CA VAL A 14 7.46 -13.91 -5.25
C VAL A 14 8.77 -13.77 -6.04
N ASP A 15 9.64 -14.77 -5.98
CA ASP A 15 10.94 -14.72 -6.66
C ASP A 15 10.78 -14.62 -8.19
N GLU A 16 9.91 -15.46 -8.76
CA GLU A 16 9.62 -15.45 -10.21
C GLU A 16 8.97 -14.14 -10.66
N MET A 17 8.08 -13.55 -9.84
CA MET A 17 7.48 -12.25 -10.11
C MET A 17 8.54 -11.14 -10.14
N LEU A 18 9.46 -11.13 -9.17
CA LEU A 18 10.53 -10.13 -9.09
C LEU A 18 11.52 -10.28 -10.25
N GLU A 19 11.91 -11.51 -10.60
CA GLU A 19 12.72 -11.81 -11.79
C GLU A 19 12.04 -11.25 -13.06
N GLY A 20 10.74 -11.48 -13.21
CA GLY A 20 9.95 -10.95 -14.32
C GLY A 20 9.89 -9.42 -14.37
N ILE A 21 9.65 -8.76 -13.23
CA ILE A 21 9.63 -7.28 -13.14
C ILE A 21 10.99 -6.69 -13.52
N LEU A 22 12.08 -7.27 -13.02
CA LEU A 22 13.44 -6.83 -13.33
C LEU A 22 13.78 -7.02 -14.81
N ALA A 23 13.34 -8.13 -15.43
CA ALA A 23 13.51 -8.39 -16.85
C ALA A 23 12.66 -7.48 -17.75
N ALA A 24 11.45 -7.11 -17.30
CA ALA A 24 10.55 -6.23 -18.03
C ALA A 24 10.94 -4.75 -17.94
N HIS A 25 11.52 -4.33 -16.80
CA HIS A 25 11.90 -2.95 -16.54
C HIS A 25 13.39 -2.75 -16.23
N PRO A 26 14.32 -3.32 -17.03
CA PRO A 26 15.73 -3.37 -16.70
C PRO A 26 16.41 -2.00 -16.76
N ARG A 27 15.79 -1.00 -17.40
CA ARG A 27 16.26 0.40 -17.41
C ARG A 27 15.89 1.15 -16.14
N HIS A 28 14.83 0.72 -15.44
CA HIS A 28 14.28 1.46 -14.30
C HIS A 28 14.59 0.78 -12.97
N LEU A 29 14.69 -0.55 -12.93
CA LEU A 29 14.79 -1.34 -11.71
C LEU A 29 16.03 -2.26 -11.71
N LYS A 30 16.58 -2.48 -10.52
CA LYS A 30 17.62 -3.49 -10.22
C LYS A 30 17.37 -4.05 -8.82
N SER A 31 17.90 -5.23 -8.53
CA SER A 31 17.96 -5.71 -7.14
C SER A 31 19.06 -4.99 -6.37
N ALA A 32 18.89 -4.87 -5.05
CA ALA A 32 19.96 -4.48 -4.15
C ALA A 32 21.03 -5.59 -4.10
N ALA A 33 22.29 -5.21 -3.96
CA ALA A 33 23.40 -6.16 -3.91
C ALA A 33 23.20 -7.13 -2.74
N GLY A 34 23.32 -8.44 -2.98
CA GLY A 34 23.14 -9.47 -1.94
C GLY A 34 21.70 -9.69 -1.47
N SER A 35 20.72 -8.91 -1.96
CA SER A 35 19.32 -8.99 -1.51
C SER A 35 18.36 -9.03 -2.71
N PRO A 36 18.11 -10.21 -3.32
CA PRO A 36 17.35 -10.33 -4.56
C PRO A 36 15.88 -9.93 -4.43
N ARG A 37 15.33 -9.94 -3.21
CA ARG A 37 13.96 -9.50 -2.91
C ARG A 37 13.82 -8.00 -2.66
N SER A 38 14.94 -7.29 -2.64
CA SER A 38 15.02 -5.84 -2.46
C SER A 38 15.15 -5.19 -3.81
N ILE A 39 14.12 -4.47 -4.27
CA ILE A 39 14.11 -3.81 -5.58
C ILE A 39 14.33 -2.32 -5.40
N ILE A 40 15.29 -1.77 -6.12
CA ILE A 40 15.66 -0.36 -6.11
C ILE A 40 15.62 0.22 -7.52
N ALA A 41 15.41 1.53 -7.63
CA ALA A 41 15.52 2.21 -8.91
C ALA A 41 16.97 2.21 -9.43
N ARG A 42 17.17 2.06 -10.74
CA ARG A 42 18.49 1.98 -11.40
C ARG A 42 19.25 3.29 -11.38
N ASP A 43 18.60 4.33 -11.89
CA ASP A 43 19.04 5.73 -11.81
C ASP A 43 18.59 6.35 -10.47
N GLY A 44 18.28 5.48 -9.51
CA GLY A 44 18.12 5.80 -8.10
C GLY A 44 19.35 5.36 -7.29
N PRO A 45 19.60 6.03 -6.17
CA PRO A 45 18.71 7.00 -5.55
C PRO A 45 19.00 8.41 -6.06
N ARG A 46 17.96 9.17 -6.45
CA ARG A 46 17.87 10.51 -5.85
C ARG A 46 17.52 10.24 -4.38
N GLN A 47 18.19 10.91 -3.44
CA GLN A 47 18.13 10.57 -2.01
C GLN A 47 16.73 10.06 -1.55
N GLY A 48 16.67 8.82 -1.01
CA GLY A 48 15.56 8.30 -0.19
C GLY A 48 14.33 7.67 -0.87
N LYS A 49 14.43 6.53 -1.60
CA LYS A 49 13.24 5.72 -2.01
C LYS A 49 13.54 4.22 -2.12
N VAL A 50 12.80 3.37 -1.39
CA VAL A 50 12.72 1.90 -1.60
C VAL A 50 11.37 1.33 -1.17
N PHE A 51 10.95 0.22 -1.78
CA PHE A 51 9.78 -0.57 -1.36
C PHE A 51 10.18 -2.01 -1.01
N ALA A 52 9.78 -2.47 0.18
CA ALA A 52 9.64 -3.90 0.48
C ALA A 52 8.74 -4.07 1.72
N SER A 53 7.95 -5.15 1.80
CA SER A 53 7.57 -5.71 3.11
C SER A 53 8.16 -7.12 3.21
N PRO A 54 9.33 -7.25 3.86
CA PRO A 54 9.97 -8.52 4.20
C PRO A 54 10.36 -8.56 5.70
N PRO A 55 11.10 -9.59 6.15
CA PRO A 55 11.86 -9.49 7.41
C PRO A 55 12.77 -8.25 7.44
N PRO A 56 13.40 -7.91 8.58
CA PRO A 56 14.14 -6.64 8.69
C PRO A 56 15.41 -6.57 7.85
N ASP A 57 16.11 -7.70 7.63
CA ASP A 57 17.38 -7.66 6.90
C ASP A 57 17.23 -7.10 5.47
N PRO A 58 16.27 -7.55 4.63
CA PRO A 58 16.08 -6.92 3.34
C PRO A 58 15.64 -5.44 3.40
N ILE A 59 14.90 -5.01 4.44
CA ILE A 59 14.57 -3.59 4.65
C ILE A 59 15.84 -2.77 4.93
N LEU A 60 16.74 -3.31 5.77
CA LEU A 60 18.03 -2.68 6.06
C LEU A 60 18.89 -2.58 4.79
N GLU A 61 18.97 -3.64 3.98
CA GLU A 61 19.73 -3.60 2.73
C GLU A 61 19.14 -2.61 1.72
N CYS A 62 17.82 -2.46 1.70
CA CYS A 62 17.14 -1.37 0.99
C CYS A 62 17.60 0.00 1.53
N ALA A 63 17.57 0.21 2.84
CA ALA A 63 17.96 1.47 3.47
C ALA A 63 19.41 1.84 3.16
N LYS A 64 20.34 0.89 3.27
CA LYS A 64 21.76 1.06 2.88
C LYS A 64 21.91 1.44 1.42
N ALA A 65 21.19 0.76 0.53
CA ALA A 65 21.26 1.04 -0.90
C ALA A 65 20.65 2.39 -1.28
N ALA A 66 19.66 2.88 -0.51
CA ALA A 66 18.99 4.15 -0.75
C ALA A 66 19.60 5.35 -0.02
N SER A 67 20.36 5.10 1.04
CA SER A 67 20.98 6.16 1.83
C SER A 67 22.02 6.91 1.01
N GLY A 68 21.85 8.22 0.93
CA GLY A 68 22.82 9.16 0.37
C GLY A 68 23.29 10.18 1.41
N GLY A 69 23.17 9.86 2.71
CA GLY A 69 23.58 10.71 3.83
C GLY A 69 22.55 11.77 4.27
N ALA A 70 21.37 11.85 3.64
CA ALA A 70 20.30 12.78 4.05
C ALA A 70 19.15 12.12 4.84
N GLY A 71 19.34 10.85 5.23
CA GLY A 71 18.31 10.04 5.87
C GLY A 71 17.47 9.19 4.92
N VAL A 72 16.71 8.26 5.49
CA VAL A 72 15.82 7.31 4.79
C VAL A 72 14.43 7.37 5.41
N LEU A 73 13.40 7.60 4.59
CA LEU A 73 12.01 7.59 5.04
C LEU A 73 11.36 6.24 4.69
N PHE A 74 11.05 5.42 5.69
CA PHE A 74 10.23 4.24 5.52
C PHE A 74 8.75 4.62 5.46
N MET A 75 8.07 4.15 4.42
CA MET A 75 6.65 4.43 4.18
C MET A 75 5.94 3.14 3.84
N TYR A 76 4.96 2.77 4.66
CA TYR A 76 4.24 1.51 4.53
C TYR A 76 2.87 1.57 5.23
N GLY A 77 2.01 0.60 4.92
CA GLY A 77 0.69 0.49 5.51
C GLY A 77 0.73 0.06 6.97
N ASN A 78 -0.19 0.56 7.78
CA ASN A 78 -0.23 0.24 9.20
C ASN A 78 -0.77 -1.18 9.47
N TYR A 79 0.12 -2.17 9.37
CA TYR A 79 -0.12 -3.57 9.74
C TYR A 79 0.91 -4.00 10.78
N ALA A 80 0.48 -4.76 11.79
CA ALA A 80 1.34 -5.10 12.95
C ALA A 80 2.67 -5.76 12.56
N GLY A 81 2.65 -6.66 11.57
CA GLY A 81 3.86 -7.31 11.06
C GLY A 81 4.80 -6.34 10.35
N ASP A 82 4.26 -5.40 9.57
CA ASP A 82 5.06 -4.37 8.89
C ASP A 82 5.69 -3.44 9.92
N VAL A 83 4.91 -2.96 10.89
CA VAL A 83 5.39 -2.08 11.98
C VAL A 83 6.57 -2.70 12.70
N MET A 84 6.41 -3.95 13.16
CA MET A 84 7.48 -4.67 13.86
C MET A 84 8.75 -4.80 13.00
N ASN A 85 8.62 -5.15 11.71
CA ASN A 85 9.78 -5.37 10.86
C ASN A 85 10.51 -4.07 10.49
N PHE A 86 9.76 -3.01 10.19
CA PHE A 86 10.35 -1.72 9.83
C PHE A 86 10.92 -0.98 11.04
N ASP A 87 10.33 -1.11 12.22
CA ASP A 87 10.90 -0.55 13.45
C ASP A 87 12.23 -1.23 13.77
N MET A 88 12.30 -2.56 13.70
CA MET A 88 13.56 -3.30 13.86
C MET A 88 14.59 -2.89 12.79
N ALA A 89 14.17 -2.72 11.54
CA ALA A 89 15.07 -2.25 10.49
C ALA A 89 15.57 -0.82 10.69
N ALA A 90 14.75 0.08 11.25
CA ALA A 90 15.15 1.45 11.59
C ALA A 90 16.18 1.47 12.73
N GLU A 91 15.99 0.63 13.75
CA GLU A 91 16.98 0.45 14.82
C GLU A 91 18.30 -0.09 14.28
N MET A 92 18.26 -1.10 13.41
CA MET A 92 19.46 -1.65 12.75
C MET A 92 20.15 -0.62 11.85
N ALA A 93 19.38 0.19 11.10
CA ALA A 93 19.93 1.24 10.26
C ALA A 93 20.66 2.32 11.08
N ALA A 94 20.14 2.65 12.27
CA ALA A 94 20.80 3.58 13.19
C ALA A 94 22.16 3.05 13.70
N MET A 95 22.33 1.73 13.84
CA MET A 95 23.63 1.12 14.18
C MET A 95 24.66 1.29 13.06
N ASP A 96 24.21 1.50 11.82
CA ASP A 96 25.03 1.76 10.63
C ASP A 96 25.11 3.27 10.30
N ASP A 97 24.84 4.16 11.26
CA ASP A 97 24.81 5.62 11.12
C ASP A 97 23.84 6.14 10.04
N ILE A 98 22.80 5.38 9.71
CA ILE A 98 21.74 5.78 8.78
C ILE A 98 20.54 6.29 9.58
N GLU A 99 20.27 7.59 9.50
CA GLU A 99 19.04 8.16 10.06
C GLU A 99 17.82 7.64 9.29
N ALA A 100 17.02 6.77 9.92
CA ALA A 100 15.80 6.22 9.36
C ALA A 100 14.58 6.70 10.16
N ARG A 101 13.55 7.19 9.47
CA ARG A 101 12.27 7.61 10.07
C ARG A 101 11.11 6.92 9.38
N THR A 102 9.98 6.83 10.07
CA THR A 102 8.80 6.10 9.61
C THR A 102 7.56 7.00 9.46
N VAL A 103 6.85 6.84 8.35
CA VAL A 103 5.48 7.33 8.16
C VAL A 103 4.56 6.15 7.88
N LEU A 104 3.76 5.79 8.89
CA LEU A 104 2.68 4.83 8.78
C LEU A 104 1.50 5.46 8.05
N THR A 105 0.98 4.79 7.04
CA THR A 105 -0.23 5.24 6.36
C THR A 105 -1.48 4.63 6.98
N THR A 106 -2.53 5.45 7.06
CA THR A 106 -3.73 5.20 7.87
C THR A 106 -4.99 5.71 7.16
N ASP A 107 -5.04 5.55 5.84
CA ASP A 107 -6.07 6.12 4.96
C ASP A 107 -7.39 5.34 4.97
N ASP A 108 -7.42 4.09 5.44
CA ASP A 108 -8.62 3.25 5.46
C ASP A 108 -9.63 3.68 6.53
N VAL A 109 -10.65 4.44 6.11
CA VAL A 109 -11.65 5.02 7.03
C VAL A 109 -12.56 3.97 7.68
N ALA A 110 -12.66 2.77 7.11
CA ALA A 110 -13.50 1.71 7.64
C ALA A 110 -12.81 0.91 8.76
N SER A 111 -11.47 0.88 8.77
CA SER A 111 -10.71 -0.02 9.63
C SER A 111 -10.68 0.34 11.13
N ALA A 112 -10.93 1.61 11.48
CA ALA A 112 -11.04 2.07 12.86
C ALA A 112 -11.80 3.41 12.94
N PRO A 113 -12.48 3.71 14.06
CA PRO A 113 -13.19 4.99 14.24
C PRO A 113 -12.24 6.19 14.28
N ARG A 114 -12.79 7.41 14.10
CA ARG A 114 -12.02 8.66 13.94
C ARG A 114 -11.05 8.95 15.08
N ASP A 115 -11.50 8.74 16.31
CA ASP A 115 -10.71 8.92 17.54
C ASP A 115 -9.53 7.95 17.63
N GLN A 116 -9.57 6.86 16.85
CA GLN A 116 -8.53 5.84 16.75
C GLN A 116 -7.88 5.80 15.36
N ARG A 117 -7.81 6.94 14.66
CA ARG A 117 -7.21 7.04 13.33
C ARG A 117 -5.81 6.41 13.22
N HIS A 118 -4.99 6.51 14.26
CA HIS A 118 -3.66 5.90 14.33
C HIS A 118 -3.64 4.37 14.25
N ARG A 119 -4.80 3.70 14.42
CA ARG A 119 -4.97 2.25 14.28
C ARG A 119 -5.49 1.84 12.90
N ARG A 120 -5.85 2.80 12.05
CA ARG A 120 -6.39 2.50 10.72
C ARG A 120 -5.32 1.88 9.84
N ARG A 121 -5.74 0.96 8.97
CA ARG A 121 -4.91 0.33 7.95
C ARG A 121 -4.46 1.36 6.91
N GLY A 122 -3.32 1.08 6.28
CA GLY A 122 -2.88 1.78 5.07
C GLY A 122 -3.20 0.96 3.82
N VAL A 123 -3.89 1.55 2.85
CA VAL A 123 -4.42 0.84 1.67
C VAL A 123 -4.12 1.61 0.38
N ALA A 124 -5.06 1.68 -0.59
CA ALA A 124 -4.81 2.24 -1.91
C ALA A 124 -4.39 3.73 -1.90
N GLY A 125 -4.76 4.50 -0.87
CA GLY A 125 -4.36 5.89 -0.70
C GLY A 125 -2.84 6.07 -0.56
N ASN A 126 -2.10 5.00 -0.25
CA ASN A 126 -0.64 4.95 -0.34
C ASN A 126 -0.12 5.51 -1.66
N PHE A 127 -0.85 5.34 -2.76
CA PHE A 127 -0.50 5.92 -4.04
C PHE A 127 -0.25 7.44 -3.96
N PHE A 128 -1.19 8.20 -3.39
CA PHE A 128 -1.06 9.65 -3.27
C PHE A 128 0.01 10.03 -2.25
N ILE A 129 0.05 9.33 -1.11
CA ILE A 129 0.96 9.62 -0.02
C ILE A 129 2.41 9.42 -0.46
N PHE A 130 2.71 8.28 -1.10
CA PHE A 130 4.03 7.95 -1.61
C PHE A 130 4.42 8.85 -2.77
N LYS A 131 3.46 9.23 -3.63
CA LYS A 131 3.72 10.15 -4.75
C LYS A 131 4.06 11.55 -4.26
N ALA A 132 3.40 12.04 -3.21
CA ALA A 132 3.67 13.35 -2.62
C ALA A 132 5.04 13.38 -1.93
N ALA A 133 5.32 12.40 -1.07
CA ALA A 133 6.62 12.25 -0.41
C ALA A 133 7.75 12.09 -1.44
N GLY A 134 7.55 11.22 -2.42
CA GLY A 134 8.53 11.01 -3.47
C GLY A 134 8.78 12.24 -4.33
N ALA A 135 7.76 13.09 -4.56
CA ALA A 135 7.95 14.37 -5.24
C ALA A 135 8.72 15.38 -4.37
N ALA A 136 8.53 15.37 -3.05
CA ALA A 136 9.34 16.16 -2.13
C ALA A 136 10.82 15.75 -2.19
N CYS A 137 11.10 14.45 -2.15
CA CYS A 137 12.47 13.91 -2.30
C CYS A 137 13.08 14.30 -3.66
N ASP A 138 12.32 14.17 -4.77
CA ASP A 138 12.82 14.53 -6.10
C ASP A 138 13.13 16.02 -6.25
N ARG A 139 12.49 16.87 -5.44
CA ARG A 139 12.75 18.31 -5.36
C ARG A 139 13.85 18.66 -4.36
N MET A 140 14.52 17.66 -3.78
CA MET A 140 15.62 17.80 -2.82
C MET A 140 15.24 18.70 -1.64
N LEU A 141 14.00 18.58 -1.15
CA LEU A 141 13.61 19.21 0.11
C LEU A 141 14.36 18.56 1.28
N SER A 142 14.42 19.24 2.42
CA SER A 142 15.04 18.68 3.63
C SER A 142 14.31 17.40 4.07
N PHE A 143 15.01 16.55 4.81
CA PHE A 143 14.43 15.31 5.33
C PHE A 143 13.17 15.57 6.17
N ASP A 144 13.21 16.60 7.03
CA ASP A 144 12.05 17.06 7.81
C ASP A 144 10.88 17.48 6.92
N GLU A 145 11.12 18.16 5.79
CA GLU A 145 10.06 18.58 4.88
C GLU A 145 9.48 17.41 4.10
N CYS A 146 10.30 16.44 3.71
CA CYS A 146 9.84 15.19 3.09
C CYS A 146 8.91 14.41 4.03
N GLU A 147 9.31 14.25 5.30
CA GLU A 147 8.47 13.64 6.33
C GLU A 147 7.19 14.44 6.59
N ARG A 148 7.29 15.77 6.74
CA ARG A 148 6.13 16.64 6.97
C ARG A 148 5.13 16.56 5.82
N ILE A 149 5.59 16.52 4.57
CA ILE A 149 4.72 16.38 3.39
C ILE A 149 4.08 14.99 3.34
N ALA A 150 4.83 13.93 3.66
CA ALA A 150 4.30 12.58 3.73
C ALA A 150 3.17 12.47 4.78
N ARG A 151 3.40 13.00 5.99
CA ARG A 151 2.38 13.04 7.06
C ARG A 151 1.16 13.87 6.65
N LYS A 152 1.38 15.06 6.08
CA LYS A 152 0.29 15.89 5.58
C LYS A 152 -0.55 15.18 4.51
N ALA A 153 0.10 14.49 3.57
CA ALA A 153 -0.61 13.73 2.54
C ALA A 153 -1.41 12.58 3.17
N ASN A 154 -0.85 11.86 4.14
CA ASN A 154 -1.56 10.83 4.89
C ASN A 154 -2.81 11.39 5.59
N ASP A 155 -2.69 12.56 6.25
CA ASP A 155 -3.78 13.24 6.95
C ASP A 155 -4.92 13.71 6.05
N HIS A 156 -4.69 13.80 4.74
CA HIS A 156 -5.67 14.27 3.75
C HIS A 156 -6.02 13.18 2.71
N THR A 157 -5.70 11.92 3.00
CA THR A 157 -6.03 10.79 2.14
C THR A 157 -7.00 9.87 2.88
N PHE A 158 -8.10 9.54 2.21
CA PHE A 158 -9.21 8.78 2.78
C PHE A 158 -9.63 7.73 1.75
N THR A 159 -9.70 6.48 2.19
CA THR A 159 -9.98 5.34 1.32
C THR A 159 -11.03 4.45 1.96
N MET A 160 -11.93 3.94 1.13
CA MET A 160 -12.85 2.86 1.45
C MET A 160 -12.87 1.89 0.29
N GLY A 161 -13.04 0.60 0.59
CA GLY A 161 -13.07 -0.46 -0.42
C GLY A 161 -14.26 -1.39 -0.23
N VAL A 162 -14.53 -2.19 -1.24
CA VAL A 162 -15.56 -3.23 -1.24
C VAL A 162 -15.01 -4.47 -1.94
N ALA A 163 -15.39 -5.65 -1.46
CA ALA A 163 -15.02 -6.91 -2.06
C ALA A 163 -16.26 -7.73 -2.41
N LEU A 164 -16.25 -8.30 -3.62
CA LEU A 164 -17.32 -9.18 -4.12
C LEU A 164 -16.89 -10.66 -4.14
N SER A 165 -15.60 -10.92 -3.92
CA SER A 165 -15.04 -12.26 -3.95
C SER A 165 -13.74 -12.31 -3.13
N PRO A 166 -13.34 -13.50 -2.64
CA PRO A 166 -12.13 -13.64 -1.85
C PRO A 166 -10.89 -13.77 -2.73
N CYS A 167 -9.73 -13.40 -2.17
CA CYS A 167 -8.46 -13.69 -2.82
C CYS A 167 -8.06 -15.14 -2.52
N SER A 168 -7.47 -15.83 -3.50
CA SER A 168 -6.88 -17.15 -3.25
C SER A 168 -5.37 -17.06 -3.08
N LEU A 169 -4.82 -17.73 -2.06
CA LEU A 169 -3.37 -17.74 -1.82
C LEU A 169 -2.64 -18.65 -2.82
N PRO A 170 -1.48 -18.26 -3.39
CA PRO A 170 -0.74 -19.09 -4.34
C PRO A 170 -0.32 -20.46 -3.78
N GLN A 171 0.11 -20.50 -2.51
CA GLN A 171 0.64 -21.71 -1.86
C GLN A 171 -0.46 -22.74 -1.60
N THR A 172 -1.58 -22.31 -1.03
CA THR A 172 -2.68 -23.21 -0.65
C THR A 172 -3.69 -23.41 -1.77
N ARG A 173 -3.74 -22.47 -2.73
CA ARG A 173 -4.76 -22.39 -3.78
C ARG A 173 -6.19 -22.37 -3.22
N ARG A 174 -6.36 -21.92 -1.98
CA ARG A 174 -7.64 -21.78 -1.30
C ARG A 174 -7.99 -20.31 -1.12
N PRO A 175 -9.29 -19.94 -1.14
CA PRO A 175 -9.76 -18.64 -0.67
C PRO A 175 -9.23 -18.33 0.73
N ASN A 176 -8.90 -17.06 0.99
CA ASN A 176 -8.51 -16.58 2.31
C ASN A 176 -9.71 -16.36 3.26
N PHE A 177 -10.91 -16.16 2.71
CA PHE A 177 -12.19 -16.14 3.42
C PHE A 177 -13.33 -16.61 2.50
N GLU A 178 -14.55 -16.71 3.04
CA GLU A 178 -15.74 -17.13 2.30
C GLU A 178 -16.73 -15.98 2.13
N ILE A 179 -17.21 -15.76 0.90
CA ILE A 179 -18.29 -14.82 0.57
C ILE A 179 -19.22 -15.46 -0.46
N GLY A 180 -20.54 -15.28 -0.27
CA GLY A 180 -21.56 -15.83 -1.14
C GLY A 180 -21.58 -15.17 -2.53
N PRO A 181 -22.15 -15.84 -3.56
CA PRO A 181 -22.17 -15.31 -4.93
C PRO A 181 -23.01 -14.04 -5.09
N ASP A 182 -23.99 -13.82 -4.20
CA ASP A 182 -24.84 -12.62 -4.16
C ASP A 182 -24.50 -11.72 -2.96
N GLU A 183 -23.29 -11.82 -2.44
CA GLU A 183 -22.84 -11.07 -1.27
C GLU A 183 -21.68 -10.14 -1.61
N MET A 184 -21.57 -9.06 -0.84
CA MET A 184 -20.44 -8.15 -0.86
C MET A 184 -20.02 -7.79 0.57
N GLU A 185 -18.76 -7.41 0.73
CA GLU A 185 -18.18 -7.01 2.00
C GLU A 185 -17.52 -5.63 1.88
N ILE A 186 -18.05 -4.68 2.64
CA ILE A 186 -17.65 -3.28 2.62
C ILE A 186 -16.60 -3.04 3.71
N GLY A 187 -15.54 -2.32 3.36
CA GLY A 187 -14.42 -2.02 4.23
C GLY A 187 -13.47 -3.20 4.44
N MET A 188 -13.49 -4.21 3.57
CA MET A 188 -12.57 -5.34 3.66
C MET A 188 -11.12 -4.87 3.47
N GLY A 189 -10.21 -5.40 4.29
CA GLY A 189 -8.78 -5.11 4.18
C GLY A 189 -8.12 -5.80 2.98
N ILE A 190 -6.93 -5.33 2.59
CA ILE A 190 -6.21 -5.83 1.40
C ILE A 190 -5.65 -7.26 1.57
N HIS A 191 -5.59 -7.77 2.80
CA HIS A 191 -5.20 -9.15 3.08
C HIS A 191 -6.42 -10.06 3.34
N GLY A 192 -7.64 -9.52 3.21
CA GLY A 192 -8.89 -10.21 3.53
C GLY A 192 -9.29 -10.10 4.99
N GLU A 193 -8.78 -9.10 5.71
CA GLU A 193 -9.29 -8.75 7.03
C GLU A 193 -10.78 -8.36 6.93
N PRO A 194 -11.63 -8.78 7.88
CA PRO A 194 -13.05 -8.51 7.84
C PRO A 194 -13.36 -7.01 7.65
N GLY A 195 -14.41 -6.75 6.88
CA GLY A 195 -14.97 -5.43 6.70
C GLY A 195 -15.87 -5.02 7.85
N ILE A 196 -16.50 -3.85 7.70
CA ILE A 196 -17.45 -3.30 8.67
C ILE A 196 -18.89 -3.79 8.43
N ALA A 197 -19.19 -4.23 7.21
CA ALA A 197 -20.52 -4.68 6.83
C ALA A 197 -20.44 -5.74 5.74
N ARG A 198 -21.24 -6.79 5.89
CA ARG A 198 -21.46 -7.82 4.87
C ARG A 198 -22.95 -7.90 4.58
N GLY A 199 -23.30 -7.99 3.30
CA GLY A 199 -24.69 -7.98 2.89
C GLY A 199 -24.88 -8.44 1.45
N LYS A 200 -26.12 -8.30 0.96
CA LYS A 200 -26.44 -8.60 -0.43
C LYS A 200 -25.71 -7.66 -1.38
N LEU A 201 -25.32 -8.18 -2.53
CA LEU A 201 -24.77 -7.39 -3.63
C LEU A 201 -25.77 -6.31 -4.03
N LYS A 202 -25.29 -5.06 -4.05
CA LYS A 202 -26.05 -3.88 -4.46
C LYS A 202 -25.67 -3.43 -5.86
N THR A 203 -26.39 -2.44 -6.39
CA THR A 203 -26.00 -1.77 -7.63
C THR A 203 -24.70 -0.96 -7.47
N ALA A 204 -24.03 -0.66 -8.58
CA ALA A 204 -22.81 0.15 -8.58
C ALA A 204 -23.03 1.53 -7.92
N ASP A 205 -24.16 2.17 -8.20
CA ASP A 205 -24.55 3.47 -7.62
C ASP A 205 -24.66 3.37 -6.09
N GLU A 206 -25.43 2.41 -5.59
CA GLU A 206 -25.63 2.21 -4.14
C GLU A 206 -24.33 1.88 -3.40
N ILE A 207 -23.43 1.12 -4.02
CA ILE A 207 -22.11 0.81 -3.46
C ILE A 207 -21.24 2.06 -3.43
N THR A 208 -21.27 2.85 -4.50
CA THR A 208 -20.50 4.10 -4.62
C THR A 208 -20.96 5.12 -3.61
N ASP A 209 -22.27 5.33 -3.49
CA ASP A 209 -22.88 6.23 -2.49
C ASP A 209 -22.45 5.83 -1.07
N GLU A 210 -22.55 4.55 -0.71
CA GLU A 210 -22.17 4.09 0.63
C GLU A 210 -20.67 4.30 0.93
N MET A 211 -19.79 4.09 -0.06
CA MET A 211 -18.36 4.35 0.12
C MET A 211 -18.05 5.85 0.20
N LEU A 212 -18.63 6.66 -0.69
CA LEU A 212 -18.40 8.09 -0.72
C LEU A 212 -18.98 8.79 0.50
N ASP A 213 -20.16 8.39 0.99
CA ASP A 213 -20.75 8.97 2.20
C ASP A 213 -19.79 8.87 3.39
N LYS A 214 -19.13 7.72 3.57
CA LYS A 214 -18.14 7.53 4.65
C LYS A 214 -16.87 8.36 4.43
N ILE A 215 -16.39 8.43 3.19
CA ILE A 215 -15.21 9.23 2.84
C ILE A 215 -15.49 10.72 3.05
N LEU A 216 -16.64 11.21 2.60
CA LEU A 216 -17.02 12.62 2.68
C LEU A 216 -17.37 13.04 4.11
N ASP A 217 -18.01 12.16 4.88
CA ASP A 217 -18.23 12.39 6.31
C ASP A 217 -16.88 12.58 7.03
N GLU A 218 -15.90 11.71 6.75
CA GLU A 218 -14.55 11.78 7.33
C GLU A 218 -13.78 13.03 6.87
N MET A 219 -13.75 13.27 5.55
CA MET A 219 -13.02 14.36 4.92
C MET A 219 -13.61 15.74 5.26
N ALA A 220 -14.93 15.80 5.47
CA ALA A 220 -15.70 17.02 5.71
C ALA A 220 -15.34 18.19 4.76
N PRO A 221 -15.38 17.98 3.42
CA PRO A 221 -14.95 19.00 2.47
C PRO A 221 -15.95 20.16 2.41
N ALA A 222 -15.45 21.35 2.08
CA ALA A 222 -16.26 22.52 1.77
C ALA A 222 -16.52 22.64 0.27
N HIS A 223 -17.62 23.30 -0.10
CA HIS A 223 -17.91 23.59 -1.50
C HIS A 223 -16.78 24.43 -2.12
N GLY A 224 -16.22 23.95 -3.24
CA GLY A 224 -15.10 24.58 -3.93
C GLY A 224 -13.73 23.96 -3.61
N ASP A 225 -13.67 23.05 -2.64
CA ASP A 225 -12.47 22.25 -2.39
C ASP A 225 -12.11 21.40 -3.61
N LYS A 226 -10.82 21.19 -3.81
CA LYS A 226 -10.28 20.38 -4.89
C LYS A 226 -9.81 19.05 -4.34
N VAL A 227 -10.34 17.97 -4.91
CA VAL A 227 -9.97 16.61 -4.54
C VAL A 227 -9.34 15.89 -5.74
N ALA A 228 -8.46 14.94 -5.45
CA ALA A 228 -8.01 13.94 -6.41
C ALA A 228 -8.68 12.62 -6.03
N VAL A 229 -9.24 11.92 -7.01
CA VAL A 229 -9.96 10.65 -6.81
C VAL A 229 -9.16 9.52 -7.46
N LEU A 230 -9.03 8.41 -6.74
CA LEU A 230 -8.46 7.17 -7.25
C LEU A 230 -9.52 6.06 -7.16
N VAL A 231 -9.99 5.59 -8.30
CA VAL A 231 -10.80 4.36 -8.39
C VAL A 231 -9.86 3.19 -8.62
N ASN A 232 -9.69 2.35 -7.59
CA ASN A 232 -8.71 1.28 -7.56
C ASN A 232 -9.37 -0.11 -7.61
N SER A 233 -8.94 -0.96 -8.55
CA SER A 233 -9.29 -2.38 -8.53
C SER A 233 -8.45 -3.13 -7.51
N LEU A 234 -9.10 -4.00 -6.73
CA LEU A 234 -8.42 -4.96 -5.84
C LEU A 234 -7.86 -6.18 -6.57
N GLY A 235 -8.05 -6.28 -7.89
CA GLY A 235 -7.34 -7.24 -8.74
C GLY A 235 -8.19 -7.81 -9.87
N SER A 236 -9.40 -8.30 -9.57
CA SER A 236 -10.24 -9.01 -10.55
C SER A 236 -11.41 -8.21 -11.11
N THR A 237 -11.65 -6.99 -10.62
CA THR A 237 -12.66 -6.08 -11.18
C THR A 237 -12.17 -5.54 -12.53
N PRO A 238 -12.89 -5.79 -13.64
CA PRO A 238 -12.53 -5.30 -14.95
C PRO A 238 -12.47 -3.77 -15.01
N LEU A 239 -11.60 -3.23 -15.87
CA LEU A 239 -11.48 -1.79 -16.07
C LEU A 239 -12.81 -1.14 -16.49
N MET A 240 -13.62 -1.83 -17.30
CA MET A 240 -14.94 -1.32 -17.70
C MET A 240 -15.89 -1.12 -16.51
N GLU A 241 -15.81 -1.97 -15.49
CA GLU A 241 -16.64 -1.82 -14.28
C GLU A 241 -16.14 -0.68 -13.40
N LEU A 242 -14.82 -0.45 -13.35
CA LEU A 242 -14.27 0.72 -12.66
C LEU A 242 -14.75 2.04 -13.29
N TYR A 243 -14.92 2.08 -14.62
CA TYR A 243 -15.47 3.25 -15.31
C TYR A 243 -16.97 3.45 -15.09
N ILE A 244 -17.71 2.43 -14.67
CA ILE A 244 -19.11 2.60 -14.25
C ILE A 244 -19.16 3.29 -12.87
N MET A 245 -18.19 3.00 -12.01
CA MET A 245 -18.09 3.54 -10.64
C MET A 245 -17.52 4.98 -10.58
N ASN A 246 -16.95 5.50 -11.68
CA ASN A 246 -16.21 6.77 -11.72
C ASN A 246 -17.00 7.90 -12.37
#